data_AF-A0A821XQG8-F1
#
_entry.id   AF-A0A821XQG8-F1
#
_cell.length_a   1.000
_cell.length_b   1.000
_cell.length_c   1.000
_cell.angle_alpha   90.00
_cell.angle_beta   90.00
_cell.angle_gamma   90.00
#
_symmetry.space_group_name_H-M   'P 1'
#
loop_
_entity.id
_entity.type
_entity.pdbx_description
1 polymer ?
#
loop_
_entity_poly.entity_id
_entity_poly.type
_entity_poly.pdbx_seq_one_letter_code
_entity_poly.pdbx_strand_id
1 'polypeptide(L)'
;MEDKYHTKLSNALLNSIQMLPMCAEIINNLKEARSPGQVSGILKELGDILLLTTARSTQKIYFPLLLAYKMWTAKPEGLSWSFSGTAMMKFYNVIIQEGCKFQIKTGADPLKTSEVVFHALFGTYLEDLSVLAQITTHAKWHQRKDLNSVFHQRASKTSATVIPIKFKYVSKMAQSLLTKSLGNVDPVATSRPSFSGFRKRTLTQEFLSYLQTGKATHSFSGDPMLLQFALKKTKDSLLEEKDSVKMTVAGTKTWRENRMQTVTWLVTKKINSFRTAFKKEEHKVAESLKSGAAVDEIYKPKLWYYDQLSFLKDQCISRSSRSSMSDHVEYEVNT
;
A
#
# COMPACT_ATOMS: atom_id res chain seq x y z
N MET A 1 2.53 -17.32 -35.21
CA MET A 1 1.91 -16.19 -34.47
C MET A 1 1.63 -16.54 -32.99
N GLU A 2 1.93 -17.76 -32.54
CA GLU A 2 1.57 -18.29 -31.20
C GLU A 2 2.63 -18.08 -30.10
N ASP A 3 3.90 -17.85 -30.43
CA ASP A 3 4.98 -17.73 -29.42
C ASP A 3 4.91 -16.47 -28.55
N LYS A 4 4.16 -15.44 -28.98
CA LYS A 4 4.09 -14.15 -28.26
C LYS A 4 3.37 -14.27 -26.91
N TYR A 5 2.49 -15.27 -26.76
CA TYR A 5 1.68 -15.45 -25.55
C TYR A 5 2.41 -16.24 -24.45
N HIS A 6 3.32 -17.15 -24.81
CA HIS A 6 4.06 -17.98 -23.86
C HIS A 6 4.90 -17.13 -22.89
N THR A 7 5.62 -16.14 -23.42
CA THR A 7 6.45 -15.24 -22.63
C THR A 7 5.63 -14.27 -21.78
N LYS A 8 4.47 -13.82 -22.28
CA LYS A 8 3.60 -12.90 -21.54
C LYS A 8 3.00 -13.57 -20.30
N LEU A 9 2.50 -14.80 -20.46
CA LEU A 9 1.94 -15.57 -19.34
C LEU A 9 3.04 -15.93 -18.33
N SER A 10 4.22 -16.36 -18.80
CA SER A 10 5.33 -16.67 -17.91
C SER A 10 5.79 -15.46 -17.10
N ASN A 11 5.84 -14.28 -17.73
CA ASN A 11 6.22 -13.05 -17.03
C ASN A 11 5.15 -12.61 -16.04
N ALA A 12 3.87 -12.77 -16.38
CA ALA A 12 2.77 -12.49 -15.47
C ALA A 12 2.82 -13.39 -14.23
N LEU A 13 3.03 -14.70 -14.44
CA LEU A 13 3.16 -15.67 -13.36
C LEU A 13 4.39 -15.36 -12.50
N LEU A 14 5.56 -15.14 -13.11
CA LEU A 14 6.79 -14.75 -12.42
C LEU A 14 6.57 -13.54 -11.50
N ASN A 15 5.95 -12.48 -12.02
CA ASN A 15 5.63 -11.28 -11.24
C ASN A 15 4.64 -11.54 -10.10
N SER A 16 3.77 -12.55 -10.24
CA SER A 16 2.79 -12.91 -9.21
C SER A 16 3.40 -13.73 -8.08
N ILE A 17 4.45 -14.53 -8.37
CA ILE A 17 5.11 -15.45 -7.45
C ILE A 17 6.54 -15.02 -7.06
N GLN A 18 6.96 -13.80 -7.41
CA GLN A 18 8.33 -13.29 -7.18
C GLN A 18 8.78 -13.26 -5.72
N MET A 19 7.85 -13.47 -4.77
CA MET A 19 8.18 -13.61 -3.34
C MET A 19 8.77 -14.99 -3.01
N LEU A 20 8.61 -15.96 -3.91
CA LEU A 20 9.19 -17.28 -3.76
C LEU A 20 10.63 -17.25 -4.28
N PRO A 21 11.60 -17.74 -3.49
CA PRO A 21 13.01 -17.71 -3.88
C PRO A 21 13.30 -18.65 -5.06
N MET A 22 12.41 -19.63 -5.33
CA MET A 22 12.49 -20.59 -6.43
C MET A 22 11.62 -20.24 -7.65
N CYS A 23 11.19 -18.97 -7.76
CA CYS A 23 10.24 -18.56 -8.78
C CYS A 23 10.75 -18.73 -10.22
N ALA A 24 12.05 -18.57 -10.46
CA ALA A 24 12.63 -18.73 -11.79
C ALA A 24 12.60 -20.20 -12.26
N GLU A 25 12.94 -21.12 -11.36
CA GLU A 25 12.99 -22.56 -11.58
C GLU A 25 11.59 -23.13 -11.81
N ILE A 26 10.58 -22.63 -11.08
CA ILE A 26 9.16 -22.95 -11.32
C ILE A 26 8.77 -22.57 -12.75
N ILE A 27 9.10 -21.35 -13.18
CA ILE A 27 8.75 -20.88 -14.52
C ILE A 27 9.45 -21.70 -15.59
N ASN A 28 10.74 -22.03 -15.41
CA ASN A 28 11.47 -22.86 -16.36
C ASN A 28 10.87 -24.27 -16.46
N ASN A 29 10.55 -24.90 -15.33
CA ASN A 29 9.88 -26.21 -15.31
C ASN A 29 8.52 -26.18 -16.02
N LEU A 30 7.73 -25.12 -15.81
CA LEU A 30 6.43 -24.95 -16.49
C LEU A 30 6.58 -24.72 -18.00
N LYS A 31 7.65 -24.04 -18.44
CA LYS A 31 7.94 -23.83 -19.87
C LYS A 31 8.44 -25.09 -20.56
N GLU A 32 9.19 -25.92 -19.87
CA GLU A 32 9.79 -27.15 -20.41
C GLU A 32 8.85 -28.37 -20.31
N ALA A 33 7.76 -28.24 -19.55
CA ALA A 33 6.77 -29.30 -19.37
C ALA A 33 6.11 -29.70 -20.70
N ARG A 34 6.25 -30.98 -21.04
CA ARG A 34 5.62 -31.58 -22.23
C ARG A 34 4.25 -32.18 -21.93
N SER A 35 3.94 -32.38 -20.65
CA SER A 35 2.64 -32.88 -20.21
C SER A 35 2.21 -32.25 -18.88
N PRO A 36 0.90 -32.11 -18.61
CA PRO A 36 0.40 -31.59 -17.34
C PRO A 36 0.83 -32.42 -16.12
N GLY A 37 1.03 -33.74 -16.30
CA GLY A 37 1.46 -34.64 -15.23
C GLY A 37 2.81 -34.28 -14.62
N GLN A 38 3.77 -33.84 -15.44
CA GLN A 38 5.14 -33.48 -15.02
C GLN A 38 5.19 -32.33 -14.03
N VAL A 39 4.24 -31.40 -14.11
CA VAL A 39 4.18 -30.20 -13.25
C VAL A 39 3.03 -30.22 -12.26
N SER A 40 2.21 -31.27 -12.26
CA SER A 40 1.05 -31.40 -11.38
C SER A 40 1.41 -31.25 -9.90
N GLY A 41 2.49 -31.89 -9.46
CA GLY A 41 3.00 -31.80 -8.10
C GLY A 41 3.45 -30.38 -7.73
N ILE A 42 4.18 -29.72 -8.64
CA ILE A 42 4.64 -28.33 -8.47
C ILE A 42 3.43 -27.38 -8.38
N LEU A 43 2.47 -27.52 -9.29
CA LEU A 43 1.27 -26.68 -9.32
C LEU A 43 0.39 -26.86 -8.07
N LYS A 44 0.28 -28.09 -7.56
CA LYS A 44 -0.43 -28.37 -6.31
C LYS A 44 0.21 -27.62 -5.14
N GLU A 45 1.51 -27.83 -4.92
CA GLU A 45 2.21 -27.21 -3.79
C GLU A 45 2.29 -25.68 -3.92
N LEU A 46 2.47 -25.17 -5.14
CA LEU A 46 2.38 -23.74 -5.43
C LEU A 46 0.99 -23.19 -5.10
N GLY A 47 -0.08 -23.88 -5.49
CA GLY A 47 -1.46 -23.51 -5.16
C GLY A 47 -1.69 -23.43 -3.65
N ASP A 48 -1.24 -24.45 -2.91
CA ASP A 48 -1.33 -24.49 -1.44
C ASP A 48 -0.62 -23.28 -0.80
N ILE A 49 0.59 -22.94 -1.24
CA ILE A 49 1.33 -21.77 -0.75
C ILE A 49 0.60 -20.46 -1.08
N LEU A 50 0.05 -20.34 -2.30
CA LEU A 50 -0.68 -19.14 -2.71
C LEU A 50 -1.99 -18.96 -1.93
N LEU A 51 -2.64 -20.04 -1.48
CA LEU A 51 -3.78 -19.94 -0.56
C LEU A 51 -3.35 -19.40 0.82
N LEU A 52 -2.17 -19.78 1.29
CA LEU A 52 -1.66 -19.33 2.59
C LEU A 52 -1.12 -17.89 2.56
N THR A 53 -0.49 -17.50 1.46
CA THR A 53 0.32 -16.27 1.39
C THR A 53 -0.30 -15.21 0.50
N THR A 54 -1.36 -15.56 -0.24
CA THR A 54 -1.97 -14.81 -1.35
C THR A 54 -1.03 -14.67 -2.56
N ALA A 55 -1.58 -14.28 -3.71
CA ALA A 55 -0.80 -13.94 -4.89
C ALA A 55 -0.81 -12.42 -5.10
N ARG A 56 0.27 -11.87 -5.65
CA ARG A 56 0.23 -10.47 -6.11
C ARG A 56 -0.75 -10.36 -7.28
N SER A 57 -1.87 -9.69 -7.05
CA SER A 57 -2.83 -9.35 -8.10
C SER A 57 -3.03 -7.84 -8.18
N THR A 58 -3.10 -7.33 -9.40
CA THR A 58 -3.43 -5.91 -9.63
C THR A 58 -4.93 -5.73 -9.55
N GLN A 59 -5.42 -5.22 -8.43
CA GLN A 59 -6.83 -4.84 -8.30
C GLN A 59 -7.06 -3.48 -8.95
N LYS A 60 -8.10 -3.41 -9.77
CA LYS A 60 -8.53 -2.19 -10.46
C LYS A 60 -9.98 -1.92 -10.12
N ILE A 61 -10.32 -0.63 -10.05
CA ILE A 61 -11.68 -0.18 -9.83
C ILE A 61 -12.31 0.00 -11.21
N TYR A 62 -13.49 -0.57 -11.40
CA TYR A 62 -14.22 -0.53 -12.66
C TYR A 62 -15.58 0.14 -12.44
N PHE A 63 -15.76 1.30 -13.05
CA PHE A 63 -17.04 2.00 -13.02
C PHE A 63 -17.83 1.72 -14.31
N PRO A 64 -19.16 1.52 -14.21
CA PRO A 64 -20.05 1.51 -15.36
C PRO A 64 -19.86 2.79 -16.18
N LEU A 65 -19.96 2.69 -17.51
CA LEU A 65 -19.73 3.81 -18.43
C LEU A 65 -20.53 5.06 -18.08
N LEU A 66 -21.79 4.90 -17.65
CA LEU A 66 -22.63 6.03 -17.25
C LEU A 66 -22.11 6.73 -15.99
N LEU A 67 -21.61 5.97 -15.01
CA LEU A 67 -20.99 6.54 -13.83
C LEU A 67 -19.67 7.22 -14.19
N ALA A 68 -18.86 6.60 -15.05
CA ALA A 68 -17.62 7.20 -15.55
C ALA A 68 -17.88 8.51 -16.33
N TYR A 69 -18.95 8.56 -17.14
CA TYR A 69 -19.38 9.78 -17.83
C TYR A 69 -19.81 10.87 -16.84
N LYS A 70 -20.60 10.52 -15.82
CA LYS A 70 -20.96 11.47 -14.75
C LYS A 70 -19.74 11.95 -13.97
N MET A 71 -18.80 11.06 -13.68
CA MET A 71 -17.50 11.43 -13.10
C MET A 71 -16.73 12.40 -13.98
N TRP A 72 -16.82 12.22 -15.29
CA TRP A 72 -16.15 13.10 -16.25
C TRP A 72 -16.73 14.51 -16.24
N THR A 73 -18.06 14.62 -16.29
CA THR A 73 -18.77 15.91 -16.37
C THR A 73 -18.77 16.68 -15.05
N ALA A 74 -18.79 15.97 -13.91
CA ALA A 74 -18.90 16.57 -12.58
C ALA A 74 -17.55 16.66 -11.84
N LYS A 75 -16.43 16.55 -12.57
CA LYS A 75 -15.11 16.56 -11.96
C LYS A 75 -14.84 17.92 -11.29
N PRO A 76 -14.53 17.96 -9.97
CA PRO A 76 -14.17 19.20 -9.30
C PRO A 76 -12.87 19.81 -9.85
N GLU A 77 -12.82 21.14 -9.93
CA GLU A 77 -11.60 21.87 -10.28
C GLU A 77 -10.46 21.54 -9.29
N GLY A 78 -9.24 21.34 -9.82
CA GLY A 78 -8.05 21.02 -9.02
C GLY A 78 -7.87 19.54 -8.64
N LEU A 79 -8.84 18.65 -8.93
CA LEU A 79 -8.63 17.21 -8.77
C LEU A 79 -7.95 16.64 -10.02
N SER A 80 -6.85 15.89 -9.89
CA SER A 80 -6.20 15.29 -11.06
C SER A 80 -6.94 14.03 -11.51
N TRP A 81 -6.99 13.78 -12.82
CA TRP A 81 -7.40 12.47 -13.34
C TRP A 81 -6.34 11.46 -12.95
N SER A 82 -6.62 10.67 -11.93
CA SER A 82 -5.78 9.57 -11.51
C SER A 82 -6.66 8.36 -11.28
N PHE A 83 -6.44 7.32 -12.07
CA PHE A 83 -7.06 6.01 -11.87
C PHE A 83 -6.41 5.23 -10.71
N SER A 84 -5.53 5.89 -9.92
CA SER A 84 -5.06 5.33 -8.66
C SER A 84 -6.24 5.21 -7.69
N GLY A 85 -6.27 4.11 -6.93
CA GLY A 85 -7.40 3.77 -6.06
C GLY A 85 -7.90 4.92 -5.19
N THR A 86 -6.99 5.70 -4.61
CA THR A 86 -7.35 6.80 -3.71
C THR A 86 -8.12 7.92 -4.40
N ALA A 87 -7.71 8.35 -5.59
CA ALA A 87 -8.38 9.45 -6.31
C ALA A 87 -9.77 8.99 -6.81
N MET A 88 -9.85 7.77 -7.35
CA MET A 88 -11.11 7.20 -7.79
C MET A 88 -12.13 7.00 -6.66
N MET A 89 -11.70 6.56 -5.48
CA MET A 89 -12.56 6.47 -4.30
C MET A 89 -13.09 7.85 -3.85
N LYS A 90 -12.27 8.90 -3.95
CA LYS A 90 -12.70 10.27 -3.66
C LYS A 90 -13.76 10.76 -4.65
N PHE A 91 -13.49 10.58 -5.96
CA PHE A 91 -14.46 10.92 -7.00
C PHE A 91 -15.79 10.20 -6.82
N TYR A 92 -15.74 8.90 -6.56
CA TYR A 92 -16.93 8.10 -6.28
C TYR A 92 -17.77 8.71 -5.15
N ASN A 93 -17.15 9.06 -4.03
CA ASN A 93 -17.86 9.69 -2.91
C ASN A 93 -18.50 11.04 -3.27
N VAL A 94 -17.83 11.90 -4.05
CA VAL A 94 -18.35 13.22 -4.47
C VAL A 94 -19.61 13.06 -5.31
N ILE A 95 -19.59 12.18 -6.31
CA ILE A 95 -20.72 12.03 -7.24
C ILE A 95 -21.92 11.35 -6.59
N ILE A 96 -21.67 10.50 -5.60
CA ILE A 96 -22.75 9.96 -4.77
C ILE A 96 -23.38 11.05 -3.93
N GLN A 97 -22.61 12.01 -3.43
CA GLN A 97 -23.15 13.17 -2.69
C GLN A 97 -24.00 14.07 -3.60
N GLU A 98 -23.71 14.14 -4.90
CA GLU A 98 -24.52 14.85 -5.89
C GLU A 98 -25.84 14.14 -6.26
N GLY A 99 -26.13 12.99 -5.64
CA GLY A 99 -27.44 12.33 -5.75
C GLY A 99 -27.53 11.26 -6.83
N CYS A 100 -26.41 10.74 -7.34
CA CYS A 100 -26.44 9.56 -8.21
C CYS A 100 -27.05 8.35 -7.48
N LYS A 101 -28.20 7.89 -7.98
CA LYS A 101 -28.89 6.67 -7.54
C LYS A 101 -28.94 5.69 -8.69
N PHE A 102 -28.67 4.41 -8.42
CA PHE A 102 -28.86 3.36 -9.42
C PHE A 102 -30.18 2.68 -9.16
N GLN A 103 -30.93 2.40 -10.22
CA GLN A 103 -32.09 1.51 -10.13
C GLN A 103 -31.74 0.18 -10.78
N ILE A 104 -31.92 -0.89 -10.02
CA ILE A 104 -31.71 -2.24 -10.51
C ILE A 104 -33.04 -2.96 -10.41
N LYS A 105 -33.45 -3.59 -11.51
CA LYS A 105 -34.64 -4.46 -11.55
C LYS A 105 -34.38 -5.72 -10.73
N THR A 106 -34.72 -5.68 -9.46
CA THR A 106 -34.56 -6.78 -8.52
C THR A 106 -35.67 -6.74 -7.47
N GLY A 107 -36.11 -7.92 -7.04
CA GLY A 107 -36.97 -8.08 -5.86
C GLY A 107 -36.17 -8.24 -4.57
N ALA A 108 -34.84 -8.22 -4.64
CA ALA A 108 -33.97 -8.36 -3.49
C ALA A 108 -33.92 -7.07 -2.65
N ASP A 109 -33.51 -7.24 -1.39
CA ASP A 109 -33.32 -6.15 -0.46
C ASP A 109 -32.36 -5.07 -1.03
N PRO A 110 -32.73 -3.77 -0.95
CA PRO A 110 -31.90 -2.68 -1.49
C PRO A 110 -30.50 -2.61 -0.88
N LEU A 111 -30.34 -2.89 0.42
CA LEU A 111 -29.02 -2.82 1.08
C LEU A 111 -28.11 -3.95 0.60
N LYS A 112 -28.64 -5.18 0.55
CA LYS A 112 -27.91 -6.33 -0.03
C LYS A 112 -27.53 -6.10 -1.49
N THR A 113 -28.41 -5.44 -2.25
CA THR A 113 -28.13 -5.06 -3.64
C THR A 113 -27.00 -4.03 -3.71
N SER A 114 -26.99 -3.03 -2.82
CA SER A 114 -25.89 -2.05 -2.72
C SER A 114 -24.54 -2.70 -2.40
N GLU A 115 -24.50 -3.70 -1.52
CA GLU A 115 -23.26 -4.44 -1.21
C GLU A 115 -22.72 -5.16 -2.46
N VAL A 116 -23.58 -5.86 -3.19
CA VAL A 116 -23.19 -6.56 -4.43
C VAL A 116 -22.65 -5.59 -5.47
N VAL A 117 -23.31 -4.45 -5.67
CA VAL A 117 -22.84 -3.40 -6.58
C VAL A 117 -21.48 -2.88 -6.12
N PHE A 118 -21.30 -2.62 -4.82
CA PHE A 118 -20.02 -2.17 -4.30
C PHE A 118 -18.89 -3.19 -4.57
N HIS A 119 -19.13 -4.47 -4.29
CA HIS A 119 -18.16 -5.53 -4.59
C HIS A 119 -17.81 -5.59 -6.08
N ALA A 120 -18.78 -5.39 -6.97
CA ALA A 120 -18.56 -5.38 -8.40
C ALA A 120 -17.73 -4.17 -8.87
N LEU A 121 -17.95 -2.99 -8.29
CA LEU A 121 -17.22 -1.76 -8.63
C LEU A 121 -15.75 -1.81 -8.19
N PHE A 122 -15.51 -2.29 -6.97
CA PHE A 122 -14.20 -2.21 -6.31
C PHE A 122 -13.41 -3.52 -6.32
N GLY A 123 -14.01 -4.62 -6.78
CA GLY A 123 -13.35 -5.93 -6.82
C GLY A 123 -13.16 -6.58 -5.46
N THR A 124 -13.97 -6.22 -4.46
CA THR A 124 -13.76 -6.61 -3.04
C THR A 124 -14.43 -7.94 -2.67
N TYR A 125 -14.69 -8.82 -3.63
CA TYR A 125 -15.43 -10.08 -3.41
C TYR A 125 -14.63 -11.16 -2.65
N LEU A 126 -13.30 -11.01 -2.56
CA LEU A 126 -12.40 -11.84 -1.73
C LEU A 126 -11.74 -11.03 -0.61
N GLU A 127 -12.19 -9.80 -0.39
CA GLU A 127 -11.61 -8.91 0.63
C GLU A 127 -12.12 -9.26 2.03
N ASP A 128 -11.36 -8.89 3.05
CA ASP A 128 -11.82 -8.99 4.42
C ASP A 128 -13.00 -8.05 4.70
N LEU A 129 -14.16 -8.62 5.01
CA LEU A 129 -15.38 -7.89 5.35
C LEU A 129 -15.20 -6.95 6.56
N SER A 130 -14.30 -7.27 7.49
CA SER A 130 -13.98 -6.43 8.64
C SER A 130 -13.25 -5.15 8.22
N VAL A 131 -12.40 -5.23 7.17
CA VAL A 131 -11.76 -4.06 6.58
C VAL A 131 -12.80 -3.19 5.88
N LEU A 132 -13.72 -3.81 5.12
CA LEU A 132 -14.81 -3.07 4.48
C LEU A 132 -15.71 -2.35 5.49
N ALA A 133 -16.01 -2.97 6.63
CA ALA A 133 -16.78 -2.37 7.71
C ALA A 133 -16.09 -1.12 8.32
N GLN A 134 -14.76 -1.16 8.41
CA GLN A 134 -13.95 -0.05 8.94
C GLN A 134 -13.85 1.11 7.95
N ILE A 135 -13.64 0.82 6.67
CA ILE A 135 -13.31 1.85 5.66
C ILE A 135 -14.55 2.49 5.03
N THR A 136 -15.72 1.90 5.17
CA THR A 136 -16.98 2.37 4.58
C THR A 136 -17.98 2.87 5.62
N THR A 137 -19.01 3.58 5.18
CA THR A 137 -20.15 3.95 6.03
C THR A 137 -20.99 2.76 6.47
N HIS A 138 -20.80 1.61 5.82
CA HIS A 138 -21.57 0.40 6.07
C HIS A 138 -20.87 -0.48 7.10
N ALA A 139 -21.50 -0.66 8.27
CA ALA A 139 -20.87 -1.31 9.42
C ALA A 139 -20.88 -2.84 9.38
N LYS A 140 -21.87 -3.45 8.70
CA LYS A 140 -22.05 -4.91 8.69
C LYS A 140 -22.21 -5.41 7.26
N TRP A 141 -21.19 -6.11 6.78
CA TRP A 141 -21.19 -6.73 5.47
C TRP A 141 -21.67 -8.17 5.53
N HIS A 142 -22.45 -8.59 4.54
CA HIS A 142 -23.02 -9.93 4.49
C HIS A 142 -22.08 -10.93 3.81
N GLN A 143 -22.14 -12.19 4.23
CA GLN A 143 -21.42 -13.26 3.53
C GLN A 143 -22.13 -13.61 2.22
N ARG A 144 -21.42 -14.25 1.29
CA ARG A 144 -21.98 -14.64 -0.01
C ARG A 144 -23.28 -15.44 0.10
N LYS A 145 -23.38 -16.33 1.10
CA LYS A 145 -24.59 -17.15 1.35
C LYS A 145 -25.83 -16.30 1.67
N ASP A 146 -25.64 -15.18 2.35
CA ASP A 146 -26.71 -14.27 2.79
C ASP A 146 -27.20 -13.36 1.65
N LEU A 147 -26.41 -13.26 0.57
CA LEU A 147 -26.66 -12.46 -0.63
C LEU A 147 -27.29 -13.27 -1.78
N ASN A 148 -27.57 -14.55 -1.60
CA ASN A 148 -28.14 -15.43 -2.63
C ASN A 148 -29.38 -14.82 -3.31
N SER A 149 -30.24 -14.16 -2.54
CA SER A 149 -31.46 -13.51 -3.06
C SER A 149 -31.18 -12.46 -4.15
N VAL A 150 -30.00 -11.84 -4.17
CA VAL A 150 -29.63 -10.80 -5.14
C VAL A 150 -29.24 -11.38 -6.51
N PHE A 151 -28.71 -12.60 -6.56
CA PHE A 151 -28.15 -13.20 -7.78
C PHE A 151 -29.17 -13.99 -8.62
N HIS A 152 -30.47 -13.71 -8.47
CA HIS A 152 -31.53 -14.33 -9.26
C HIS A 152 -31.75 -13.63 -10.61
N GLN A 153 -32.55 -14.24 -11.49
CA GLN A 153 -32.97 -13.60 -12.74
C GLN A 153 -33.61 -12.23 -12.49
N ARG A 154 -33.34 -11.30 -13.42
CA ARG A 154 -33.81 -9.91 -13.36
C ARG A 154 -35.33 -9.87 -13.13
N ALA A 155 -35.77 -9.13 -12.12
CA ALA A 155 -37.20 -9.00 -11.83
C ALA A 155 -37.93 -8.30 -13.00
N SER A 156 -39.18 -8.72 -13.27
CA SER A 156 -39.96 -8.19 -14.39
C SER A 156 -40.52 -6.79 -14.12
N LYS A 157 -41.01 -6.52 -12.89
CA LYS A 157 -41.68 -5.26 -12.51
C LYS A 157 -41.07 -4.54 -11.29
N THR A 158 -40.35 -5.24 -10.42
CA THR A 158 -39.82 -4.67 -9.18
C THR A 158 -38.42 -4.09 -9.39
N SER A 159 -38.20 -2.87 -8.88
CA SER A 159 -36.90 -2.20 -8.91
C SER A 159 -36.48 -1.81 -7.49
N ALA A 160 -35.24 -2.12 -7.13
CA ALA A 160 -34.62 -1.60 -5.92
C ALA A 160 -33.79 -0.36 -6.27
N THR A 161 -33.91 0.67 -5.43
CA THR A 161 -33.01 1.83 -5.49
C THR A 161 -31.75 1.52 -4.70
N VAL A 162 -30.64 1.38 -5.41
CA VAL A 162 -29.31 1.18 -4.84
C VAL A 162 -28.80 2.51 -4.33
N ILE A 163 -28.60 2.59 -3.02
CA ILE A 163 -27.91 3.69 -2.37
C ILE A 163 -26.42 3.32 -2.32
N PRO A 164 -25.55 4.02 -3.06
CA PRO A 164 -24.13 3.68 -3.09
C PRO A 164 -23.47 3.83 -1.71
N ILE A 165 -22.68 2.83 -1.32
CA ILE A 165 -21.99 2.79 -0.02
C ILE A 165 -20.76 3.71 -0.06
N LYS A 166 -20.66 4.67 0.84
CA LYS A 166 -19.59 5.68 0.84
C LYS A 166 -18.33 5.19 1.57
N PHE A 167 -17.16 5.64 1.13
CA PHE A 167 -15.91 5.48 1.88
C PHE A 167 -15.81 6.51 3.02
N LYS A 168 -15.55 6.06 4.25
CA LYS A 168 -15.07 6.90 5.36
C LYS A 168 -13.58 7.21 5.20
N TYR A 169 -12.82 6.20 4.80
CA TYR A 169 -11.38 6.27 4.62
C TYR A 169 -11.02 5.82 3.21
N VAL A 170 -10.01 6.45 2.63
CA VAL A 170 -9.45 6.08 1.33
C VAL A 170 -8.02 5.58 1.51
N SER A 171 -7.66 4.53 0.77
CA SER A 171 -6.32 3.97 0.73
C SER A 171 -5.85 3.81 -0.72
N LYS A 172 -4.61 3.38 -0.90
CA LYS A 172 -4.18 2.81 -2.18
C LYS A 172 -4.70 1.38 -2.25
N MET A 173 -5.13 0.94 -3.44
CA MET A 173 -5.39 -0.49 -3.67
C MET A 173 -4.10 -1.27 -3.46
N ALA A 174 -4.20 -2.46 -2.86
CA ALA A 174 -3.06 -3.34 -2.70
C ALA A 174 -2.52 -3.74 -4.09
N GLN A 175 -1.22 -3.49 -4.31
CA GLN A 175 -0.49 -3.92 -5.52
C GLN A 175 0.67 -4.86 -5.18
N SER A 176 0.91 -5.09 -3.89
CA SER A 176 1.96 -5.95 -3.36
C SER A 176 1.35 -6.93 -2.37
N LEU A 177 2.08 -8.01 -2.08
CA LEU A 177 1.77 -8.89 -0.96
C LEU A 177 1.73 -8.03 0.32
N LEU A 178 0.63 -8.11 1.09
CA LEU A 178 0.47 -7.42 2.37
C LEU A 178 0.64 -8.36 3.56
N THR A 179 0.94 -9.63 3.29
CA THR A 179 1.32 -10.66 4.26
C THR A 179 2.83 -10.53 4.53
N LYS A 180 3.21 -10.39 5.80
CA LYS A 180 4.62 -10.26 6.21
C LYS A 180 5.39 -11.59 6.20
N SER A 181 4.73 -12.70 5.86
CA SER A 181 5.24 -14.06 5.98
C SER A 181 6.26 -14.45 4.89
N LEU A 182 6.30 -13.74 3.78
CA LEU A 182 7.30 -13.94 2.71
C LEU A 182 8.02 -12.61 2.45
N GLY A 183 8.90 -12.23 3.38
CA GLY A 183 9.71 -11.03 3.28
C GLY A 183 10.95 -11.24 2.41
N ASN A 184 11.22 -10.33 1.49
CA ASN A 184 12.48 -10.22 0.73
C ASN A 184 13.61 -9.68 1.61
N VAL A 185 13.93 -10.35 2.72
CA VAL A 185 15.14 -10.04 3.47
C VAL A 185 16.08 -11.19 3.24
N ASP A 186 17.02 -11.00 2.31
CA ASP A 186 18.19 -11.88 2.26
C ASP A 186 18.81 -11.85 3.67
N PRO A 187 18.92 -13.00 4.35
CA PRO A 187 19.54 -13.02 5.67
C PRO A 187 20.95 -12.45 5.53
N VAL A 188 21.37 -11.62 6.49
CA VAL A 188 22.72 -11.04 6.50
C VAL A 188 23.72 -12.20 6.58
N ALA A 189 24.29 -12.57 5.44
CA ALA A 189 25.08 -13.79 5.27
C ALA A 189 26.38 -13.78 6.09
N THR A 190 26.93 -12.58 6.33
CA THR A 190 28.15 -12.35 7.10
C THR A 190 28.17 -10.93 7.68
N SER A 191 28.71 -10.77 8.88
CA SER A 191 28.94 -9.46 9.49
C SER A 191 30.28 -8.87 9.04
N ARG A 192 30.29 -7.66 8.48
CA ARG A 192 31.52 -6.90 8.24
C ARG A 192 31.89 -6.11 9.51
N PRO A 193 33.10 -6.29 10.06
CA PRO A 193 33.51 -5.54 11.24
C PRO A 193 33.87 -4.10 10.88
N SER A 194 33.32 -3.14 11.61
CA SER A 194 33.62 -1.70 11.44
C SER A 194 34.51 -1.12 12.54
N PHE A 195 34.60 -1.79 13.71
CA PHE A 195 35.37 -1.33 14.87
C PHE A 195 36.32 -2.43 15.39
N SER A 196 37.39 -2.05 16.10
CA SER A 196 38.33 -2.99 16.74
C SER A 196 37.71 -3.62 18.00
N GLY A 197 38.02 -4.90 18.26
CA GLY A 197 37.53 -5.63 19.43
C GLY A 197 37.30 -7.13 19.18
N PHE A 198 37.38 -7.93 20.25
CA PHE A 198 37.07 -9.36 20.22
C PHE A 198 35.56 -9.58 20.06
N ARG A 199 35.17 -10.50 19.18
CA ARG A 199 33.77 -10.82 18.89
C ARG A 199 33.62 -12.23 18.33
N LYS A 200 32.45 -12.83 18.57
CA LYS A 200 32.02 -14.04 17.86
C LYS A 200 31.41 -13.62 16.52
N ARG A 201 31.93 -14.16 15.41
CA ARG A 201 31.35 -13.96 14.08
C ARG A 201 30.31 -15.04 13.83
N THR A 202 29.13 -14.63 13.40
CA THR A 202 28.13 -15.56 12.87
C THR A 202 28.36 -15.66 11.37
N LEU A 203 28.82 -16.81 10.91
CA LEU A 203 28.78 -17.19 9.50
C LEU A 203 27.56 -18.08 9.34
N THR A 204 26.66 -17.68 8.46
CA THR A 204 25.50 -18.50 8.10
C THR A 204 25.97 -19.76 7.37
N GLN A 205 25.27 -20.87 7.57
CA GLN A 205 25.68 -22.12 6.94
C GLN A 205 25.51 -22.04 5.41
N GLU A 206 24.58 -21.21 4.98
CA GLU A 206 24.32 -20.83 3.60
C GLU A 206 25.50 -20.14 2.94
N PHE A 207 26.18 -19.25 3.67
CA PHE A 207 27.40 -18.56 3.22
C PHE A 207 28.59 -19.51 3.10
N LEU A 208 28.71 -20.46 4.02
CA LEU A 208 29.78 -21.47 4.00
C LEU A 208 29.61 -22.44 2.83
N SER A 209 28.38 -22.88 2.54
CA SER A 209 28.09 -23.71 1.36
C SER A 209 28.33 -22.97 0.03
N TYR A 210 28.04 -21.66 -0.04
CA TYR A 210 28.41 -20.83 -1.19
C TYR A 210 29.93 -20.82 -1.42
N LEU A 211 30.72 -20.61 -0.36
CA LEU A 211 32.19 -20.62 -0.47
C LEU A 211 32.75 -21.95 -0.94
N GLN A 212 32.11 -23.07 -0.60
CA GLN A 212 32.55 -24.42 -0.98
C GLN A 212 32.15 -24.79 -2.42
N THR A 213 30.97 -24.38 -2.86
CA THR A 213 30.37 -24.84 -4.13
C THR A 213 30.45 -23.82 -5.25
N GLY A 214 30.75 -22.54 -4.93
CA GLY A 214 30.68 -21.41 -5.86
C GLY A 214 29.27 -21.06 -6.33
N LYS A 215 28.24 -21.78 -5.84
CA LYS A 215 26.84 -21.58 -6.20
C LYS A 215 26.13 -20.92 -5.05
N ALA A 216 25.37 -19.85 -5.34
CA ALA A 216 24.51 -19.23 -4.33
C ALA A 216 23.55 -20.30 -3.77
N THR A 217 23.40 -20.35 -2.45
CA THR A 217 22.61 -21.36 -1.75
C THR A 217 21.11 -21.29 -2.04
N HIS A 218 20.66 -20.21 -2.70
CA HIS A 218 19.32 -20.08 -3.26
C HIS A 218 19.20 -20.59 -4.70
N SER A 219 20.17 -21.34 -5.22
CA SER A 219 19.98 -22.06 -6.49
C SER A 219 19.12 -23.29 -6.22
N PHE A 220 17.83 -23.16 -6.49
CA PHE A 220 16.93 -24.30 -6.46
C PHE A 220 17.30 -25.23 -7.61
N SER A 221 17.19 -26.54 -7.38
CA SER A 221 17.39 -27.48 -8.47
C SER A 221 16.33 -27.24 -9.55
N GLY A 222 16.75 -27.29 -10.81
CA GLY A 222 15.83 -27.35 -11.94
C GLY A 222 15.04 -28.67 -12.01
N ASP A 223 15.44 -29.68 -11.22
CA ASP A 223 14.74 -30.96 -11.14
C ASP A 223 13.32 -30.80 -10.54
N PRO A 224 12.26 -31.26 -11.24
CA PRO A 224 10.88 -31.08 -10.80
C PRO A 224 10.57 -31.67 -9.42
N MET A 225 11.17 -32.81 -9.05
CA MET A 225 10.89 -33.49 -7.78
C MET A 225 11.52 -32.74 -6.62
N LEU A 226 12.76 -32.31 -6.77
CA LEU A 226 13.45 -31.48 -5.77
C LEU A 226 12.76 -30.13 -5.59
N LEU A 227 12.27 -29.54 -6.68
CA LEU A 227 11.51 -28.29 -6.63
C LEU A 227 10.16 -28.46 -5.90
N GLN A 228 9.47 -29.56 -6.15
CA GLN A 228 8.25 -29.90 -5.40
C GLN A 228 8.54 -30.08 -3.91
N PHE A 229 9.64 -30.75 -3.55
CA PHE A 229 10.05 -30.92 -2.16
C PHE A 229 10.36 -29.56 -1.49
N ALA A 230 11.04 -28.66 -2.20
CA ALA A 230 11.33 -27.31 -1.71
C ALA A 230 10.04 -26.52 -1.44
N LEU A 231 9.07 -26.55 -2.36
CA LEU A 231 7.76 -25.93 -2.16
C LEU A 231 7.03 -26.50 -0.95
N LYS A 232 7.01 -27.84 -0.82
CA LYS A 232 6.39 -28.49 0.32
C LYS A 232 7.03 -28.04 1.65
N LYS A 233 8.36 -27.97 1.71
CA LYS A 233 9.08 -27.46 2.89
C LYS A 233 8.71 -26.01 3.22
N THR A 234 8.57 -25.15 2.21
CA THR A 234 8.09 -23.76 2.42
C THR A 234 6.66 -23.75 2.96
N LYS A 235 5.77 -24.58 2.42
CA LYS A 235 4.40 -24.71 2.91
C LYS A 235 4.35 -25.16 4.37
N ASP A 236 5.11 -26.19 4.73
CA ASP A 236 5.12 -26.74 6.08
C ASP A 236 5.62 -25.68 7.10
N SER A 237 6.66 -24.92 6.76
CA SER A 237 7.13 -23.80 7.57
C SER A 237 6.09 -22.68 7.75
N LEU A 238 5.31 -22.37 6.71
CA LEU A 238 4.23 -21.38 6.79
C LEU A 238 3.05 -21.87 7.65
N LEU A 239 2.82 -23.18 7.70
CA LEU A 239 1.81 -23.79 8.57
C LEU A 239 2.26 -23.75 10.03
N GLU A 240 3.51 -24.11 10.31
CA GLU A 240 4.10 -24.02 11.66
C GLU A 240 4.06 -22.57 12.22
N GLU A 241 4.34 -21.56 11.39
CA GLU A 241 4.22 -20.15 11.78
C GLU A 241 2.77 -19.79 12.18
N LYS A 242 1.78 -20.34 11.47
CA LYS A 242 0.35 -20.04 11.67
C LYS A 242 -0.32 -20.82 12.80
N ASP A 243 0.19 -22.01 13.13
CA ASP A 243 -0.29 -22.80 14.29
C ASP A 243 0.08 -22.12 15.63
N SER A 244 1.07 -21.22 15.62
CA SER A 244 1.22 -20.24 16.69
C SER A 244 0.07 -19.22 16.57
N VAL A 245 -0.97 -19.38 17.41
CA VAL A 245 -2.21 -18.57 17.43
C VAL A 245 -1.93 -17.07 17.63
N LYS A 246 -1.46 -16.41 16.59
CA LYS A 246 -1.35 -14.96 16.48
C LYS A 246 -1.89 -14.61 15.12
N MET A 247 -3.03 -13.92 15.11
CA MET A 247 -3.53 -13.23 13.93
C MET A 247 -2.35 -12.55 13.23
N THR A 248 -2.01 -13.02 12.03
CA THR A 248 -0.93 -12.42 11.25
C THR A 248 -1.38 -11.01 10.90
N VAL A 249 -0.69 -10.01 11.47
CA VAL A 249 -0.97 -8.59 11.21
C VAL A 249 -0.61 -8.30 9.76
N ALA A 250 -1.59 -8.41 8.86
CA ALA A 250 -1.47 -8.05 7.46
C ALA A 250 -1.92 -6.58 7.25
N GLY A 251 -1.22 -5.87 6.37
CA GLY A 251 -1.61 -4.52 5.93
C GLY A 251 -0.69 -3.37 6.37
N THR A 252 -0.75 -2.27 5.61
CA THR A 252 -0.04 -1.01 5.88
C THR A 252 -0.99 0.02 6.50
N LYS A 253 -0.59 0.66 7.61
CA LYS A 253 -1.39 1.62 8.40
C LYS A 253 -1.59 3.01 7.76
N THR A 254 -1.72 3.13 6.43
CA THR A 254 -1.89 4.45 5.77
C THR A 254 -3.29 4.65 5.20
N TRP A 255 -4.29 4.56 6.07
CA TRP A 255 -5.63 5.06 5.77
C TRP A 255 -5.63 6.58 5.85
N ARG A 256 -6.17 7.24 4.83
CA ARG A 256 -6.42 8.67 4.89
C ARG A 256 -7.90 8.89 5.05
N GLU A 257 -8.28 9.69 6.03
CA GLU A 257 -9.65 10.12 6.18
C GLU A 257 -10.11 10.77 4.88
N ASN A 258 -11.32 10.43 4.44
CA ASN A 258 -11.91 11.02 3.26
C ASN A 258 -12.41 12.44 3.54
N ARG A 259 -11.53 13.29 4.05
CA ARG A 259 -11.73 14.73 4.01
C ARG A 259 -11.51 15.13 2.55
N MET A 260 -12.61 15.43 1.86
CA MET A 260 -12.55 16.35 0.73
C MET A 260 -11.66 17.51 1.20
N GLN A 261 -10.54 17.77 0.51
CA GLN A 261 -9.55 18.73 1.00
C GLN A 261 -10.28 20.05 1.17
N THR A 262 -10.61 20.41 2.41
CA THR A 262 -11.26 21.67 2.69
C THR A 262 -10.33 22.75 2.17
N VAL A 263 -10.88 23.80 1.55
CA VAL A 263 -10.11 24.95 1.08
C VAL A 263 -9.09 25.38 2.15
N THR A 264 -9.50 25.31 3.43
CA THR A 264 -8.66 25.50 4.61
C THR A 264 -7.36 24.68 4.59
N TRP A 265 -7.37 23.36 4.34
CA TRP A 265 -6.15 22.54 4.34
C TRP A 265 -5.20 22.91 3.20
N LEU A 266 -5.74 23.15 2.00
CA LEU A 266 -4.95 23.58 0.84
C LEU A 266 -4.31 24.95 1.11
N VAL A 267 -5.10 25.89 1.64
CA VAL A 267 -4.64 27.23 2.02
C VAL A 267 -3.60 27.14 3.13
N THR A 268 -3.83 26.37 4.21
CA THR A 268 -2.84 26.17 5.29
C THR A 268 -1.54 25.58 4.77
N LYS A 269 -1.60 24.57 3.90
CA LYS A 269 -0.39 23.96 3.32
C LYS A 269 0.38 24.96 2.46
N LYS A 270 -0.31 25.77 1.65
CA LYS A 270 0.30 26.79 0.80
C LYS A 270 0.90 27.92 1.64
N ILE A 271 0.18 28.41 2.65
CA ILE A 271 0.68 29.39 3.64
C ILE A 271 1.93 28.86 4.34
N ASN A 272 1.93 27.60 4.79
CA ASN A 272 3.10 27.02 5.44
C ASN A 272 4.30 26.92 4.48
N SER A 273 4.07 26.57 3.21
CA SER A 273 5.12 26.59 2.18
C SER A 273 5.70 27.99 1.99
N PHE A 274 4.86 29.03 1.97
CA PHE A 274 5.32 30.43 1.86
C PHE A 274 6.12 30.86 3.09
N ARG A 275 5.66 30.53 4.29
CA ARG A 275 6.39 30.78 5.55
C ARG A 275 7.76 30.12 5.57
N THR A 276 7.85 28.85 5.14
CA THR A 276 9.14 28.14 5.09
C THR A 276 10.09 28.76 4.07
N ALA A 277 9.61 29.14 2.88
CA ALA A 277 10.44 29.79 1.87
C ALA A 277 10.96 31.16 2.34
N PHE A 278 10.09 31.96 2.97
CA PHE A 278 10.47 33.25 3.54
C PHE A 278 11.54 33.10 4.64
N LYS A 279 11.33 32.19 5.61
CA LYS A 279 12.29 31.96 6.70
C LYS A 279 13.67 31.53 6.22
N LYS A 280 13.74 30.70 5.17
CA LYS A 280 15.02 30.29 4.59
C LYS A 280 15.75 31.47 3.98
N GLU A 281 15.02 32.39 3.36
CA GLU A 281 15.62 33.56 2.73
C GLU A 281 16.05 34.59 3.78
N GLU A 282 15.22 34.81 4.81
CA GLU A 282 15.54 35.65 5.95
C GLU A 282 16.77 35.16 6.72
N HIS A 283 16.92 33.85 6.91
CA HIS A 283 18.10 33.26 7.56
C HIS A 283 19.39 33.60 6.80
N LYS A 284 19.38 33.52 5.46
CA LYS A 284 20.57 33.87 4.66
C LYS A 284 20.92 35.34 4.76
N VAL A 285 19.91 36.22 4.80
CA VAL A 285 20.12 37.66 5.01
C VAL A 285 20.71 37.88 6.40
N ALA A 286 20.16 37.25 7.44
CA ALA A 286 20.63 37.37 8.82
C ALA A 286 22.05 36.82 8.99
N GLU A 287 22.39 35.69 8.36
CA GLU A 287 23.75 35.12 8.36
C GLU A 287 24.73 36.06 7.67
N SER A 288 24.37 36.61 6.52
CA SER A 288 25.22 37.55 5.79
C SER A 288 25.48 38.84 6.58
N LEU A 289 24.49 39.31 7.36
CA LEU A 289 24.66 40.43 8.29
C LEU A 289 25.53 40.05 9.50
N LYS A 290 25.36 38.84 10.03
CA LYS A 290 26.11 38.34 11.21
C LYS A 290 27.58 38.04 10.88
N SER A 291 27.89 37.66 9.65
CA SER A 291 29.26 37.39 9.19
C SER A 291 30.10 38.66 8.96
N GLY A 292 29.55 39.86 9.18
CA GLY A 292 30.30 41.11 9.07
C GLY A 292 30.76 41.42 7.64
N ALA A 293 29.99 41.01 6.64
CA ALA A 293 30.29 41.27 5.24
C ALA A 293 30.23 42.78 4.93
N ALA A 294 31.07 43.27 4.02
CA ALA A 294 31.03 44.68 3.59
C ALA A 294 29.64 45.00 2.99
N VAL A 295 29.23 46.28 2.98
CA VAL A 295 27.86 46.71 2.59
C VAL A 295 27.44 46.15 1.21
N ASP A 296 28.39 45.96 0.29
CA ASP A 296 28.15 45.42 -1.06
C ASP A 296 28.07 43.88 -1.13
N GLU A 297 28.45 43.18 -0.06
CA GLU A 297 28.43 41.71 0.05
C GLU A 297 27.20 41.17 0.79
N ILE A 298 26.30 42.05 1.24
CA ILE A 298 25.08 41.63 1.94
C ILE A 298 24.17 40.85 0.98
N TYR A 299 23.83 39.62 1.36
CA TYR A 299 22.99 38.73 0.59
C TYR A 299 21.62 39.37 0.31
N LYS A 300 21.30 39.54 -0.98
CA LYS A 300 20.01 40.03 -1.44
C LYS A 300 19.03 38.86 -1.65
N PRO A 301 17.82 38.91 -1.06
CA PRO A 301 16.78 37.90 -1.26
C PRO A 301 16.47 37.68 -2.74
N LYS A 302 16.47 36.42 -3.18
CA LYS A 302 16.07 36.03 -4.55
C LYS A 302 14.56 35.81 -4.69
N LEU A 303 13.84 35.83 -3.58
CA LEU A 303 12.41 35.58 -3.52
C LEU A 303 11.64 36.85 -3.93
N TRP A 304 10.97 36.84 -5.09
CA TRP A 304 10.36 38.07 -5.66
C TRP A 304 9.25 38.69 -4.79
N TYR A 305 8.59 37.89 -3.95
CA TYR A 305 7.58 38.34 -2.97
C TYR A 305 8.15 38.47 -1.55
N TYR A 306 9.48 38.55 -1.38
CA TYR A 306 10.11 38.64 -0.06
C TYR A 306 9.61 39.85 0.73
N ASP A 307 9.63 41.05 0.12
CA ASP A 307 9.22 42.28 0.77
C ASP A 307 7.72 42.27 1.14
N GLN A 308 6.90 41.65 0.30
CA GLN A 308 5.46 41.47 0.54
C GLN A 308 5.15 40.53 1.72
N LEU A 309 6.10 39.65 2.08
CA LEU A 309 5.99 38.74 3.22
C LEU A 309 6.74 39.24 4.46
N SER A 310 7.27 40.46 4.45
CA SER A 310 8.02 41.06 5.57
C SER A 310 7.23 41.12 6.89
N PHE A 311 5.90 41.18 6.84
CA PHE A 311 5.04 41.13 8.03
C PHE A 311 5.14 39.80 8.81
N LEU A 312 5.72 38.74 8.21
CA LEU A 312 5.94 37.46 8.89
C LEU A 312 7.10 37.50 9.90
N LYS A 313 7.96 38.51 9.84
CA LYS A 313 9.08 38.68 10.79
C LYS A 313 8.59 38.81 12.23
N ASP A 314 7.56 39.63 12.42
CA ASP A 314 7.00 39.93 13.75
C ASP A 314 6.26 38.74 14.38
N GLN A 315 5.82 37.79 13.55
CA GLN A 315 5.08 36.60 13.96
C GLN A 315 6.00 35.43 14.35
N CYS A 316 7.32 35.60 14.21
CA CYS A 316 8.32 34.56 14.45
C CYS A 316 9.15 34.86 15.71
N ILE A 317 8.49 35.09 16.84
CA ILE A 317 9.18 35.13 18.13
C ILE A 317 9.75 33.72 18.37
N SER A 318 11.08 33.59 18.35
CA SER A 318 11.76 32.35 18.67
C SER A 318 11.38 31.94 20.10
N ARG A 319 10.81 30.74 20.26
CA ARG A 319 10.63 30.16 21.58
C ARG A 319 12.02 30.03 22.21
N SER A 320 12.23 30.61 23.39
CA SER A 320 13.51 30.53 24.10
C SER A 320 13.92 29.06 24.28
N SER A 321 15.14 28.74 23.86
CA SER A 321 15.71 27.41 24.02
C SER A 321 15.77 27.06 25.50
N ARG A 322 15.05 26.01 25.92
CA ARG A 322 15.25 25.41 27.25
C ARG A 322 16.43 24.46 27.17
N SER A 323 17.51 24.80 27.88
CA SER A 323 18.65 23.91 28.09
C SER A 323 18.22 22.77 29.03
N SER A 324 18.59 21.53 28.71
CA SER A 324 18.34 20.35 29.56
C SER A 324 19.38 20.17 30.66
N MET A 325 20.20 21.18 30.96
CA MET A 325 21.33 21.09 31.89
C MET A 325 21.11 21.80 33.24
N SER A 326 19.90 22.28 33.56
CA SER A 326 19.65 22.96 34.83
C SER A 326 18.29 22.61 35.41
N ASP A 327 18.12 21.36 35.84
CA ASP A 327 17.07 20.95 36.78
C ASP A 327 17.75 20.17 37.93
N HIS A 328 18.57 20.86 38.73
CA HIS A 328 18.91 20.40 40.08
C HIS A 328 17.95 21.10 41.04
N VAL A 329 16.90 20.39 41.44
CA VAL A 329 16.02 20.79 42.55
C VAL A 329 16.68 20.29 43.83
N GLU A 330 17.21 21.21 44.65
CA GLU A 330 17.54 20.95 46.05
C GLU A 330 16.23 20.67 46.81
N TYR A 331 16.17 19.53 47.49
CA TYR A 331 15.15 19.26 48.49
C TYR A 331 15.66 19.80 49.84
N GLU A 332 15.12 20.93 50.28
CA GLU A 332 15.23 21.33 51.69
C GLU A 332 14.38 20.36 52.54
N VAL A 333 15.06 19.64 53.43
CA VAL A 333 14.43 18.94 54.55
C VAL A 333 14.29 19.96 55.68
N ASN A 334 13.07 20.44 55.91
CA ASN A 334 12.76 21.17 57.14
C ASN A 334 12.25 20.20 58.20
N THR A 335 13.09 20.02 59.22
CA THR A 335 12.76 19.49 60.56
C THR A 335 11.79 20.39 61.30
#